data_AF-A0A6A6HWP7-F1
#
_entry.id   AF-A0A6A6HWP7-F1
#
_cell.length_a   1.000
_cell.length_b   1.000
_cell.length_c   1.000
_cell.angle_alpha   90.00
_cell.angle_beta   90.00
_cell.angle_gamma   90.00
#
_symmetry.space_group_name_H-M   'P 1'
#
loop_
_entity.id
_entity.type
_entity.pdbx_description
1 polymer ?
#
loop_
_entity_poly.entity_id
_entity_poly.type
_entity_poly.pdbx_seq_one_letter_code
_entity_poly.pdbx_strand_id
1 'polypeptide(L)'
;MKVLLTGASGIIGSVILKQCLQRPEITSVITLTRRPLPSTSPKCENIVVRDFKHWDSGLLDDIADADAMIWAMGTSGGNEEPNLNYPLAFQQAFLPTQKSPGKRFRFIQLWRTRRARSEPQSLVPQQRAEDQGPCGNQVCGVCGTA
;
A
#
# COMPACT_ATOMS: atom_id res chain seq x y z
N MET A 1 10.79 7.02 17.91
CA MET A 1 10.25 5.87 17.13
C MET A 1 11.18 5.55 15.98
N LYS A 2 11.40 4.26 15.69
CA LYS A 2 12.17 3.77 14.54
C LYS A 2 11.23 3.35 13.42
N VAL A 3 11.34 4.00 12.26
CA VAL A 3 10.42 3.78 11.12
C VAL A 3 11.18 3.21 9.94
N LEU A 4 10.66 2.12 9.37
CA LEU A 4 11.12 1.56 8.11
C LEU A 4 10.32 2.17 6.96
N LEU A 5 11.00 2.48 5.86
CA LEU A 5 10.38 3.07 4.68
C LEU A 5 10.89 2.41 3.40
N THR A 6 9.99 1.83 2.61
CA THR A 6 10.28 1.43 1.23
C THR A 6 9.86 2.52 0.25
N GLY A 7 10.44 2.53 -0.96
CA GLY A 7 10.01 3.46 -2.00
C GLY A 7 10.38 4.93 -1.76
N ALA A 8 11.36 5.20 -0.89
CA ALA A 8 11.82 6.55 -0.54
C ALA A 8 12.30 7.41 -1.73
N SER A 9 12.72 6.79 -2.84
CA SER A 9 13.07 7.51 -4.08
C SER A 9 11.85 7.91 -4.93
N GLY A 10 10.65 7.49 -4.55
CA GLY A 10 9.41 7.72 -5.30
C GLY A 10 8.77 9.08 -4.99
N ILE A 11 7.75 9.45 -5.78
CA ILE A 11 7.02 10.71 -5.60
C ILE A 11 6.43 10.81 -4.18
N ILE A 12 5.73 9.77 -3.74
CA ILE A 12 5.11 9.75 -2.41
C ILE A 12 6.14 9.46 -1.32
N GLY A 13 7.02 8.47 -1.54
CA GLY A 13 8.00 8.05 -0.55
C GLY A 13 9.01 9.14 -0.17
N SER A 14 9.41 10.00 -1.11
CA SER A 14 10.31 11.13 -0.82
C SER A 14 9.67 12.19 0.09
N VAL A 15 8.37 12.45 -0.11
CA VAL A 15 7.60 13.35 0.77
C VAL A 15 7.44 12.72 2.15
N ILE A 16 7.12 11.43 2.24
CA ILE A 16 7.04 10.69 3.51
C ILE A 16 8.37 10.77 4.26
N LEU A 17 9.50 10.48 3.58
CA LEU A 17 10.82 10.57 4.18
C LEU A 17 11.07 11.98 4.75
N LYS A 18 10.80 13.03 3.96
CA LYS A 18 10.97 14.41 4.42
C LYS A 18 10.14 14.70 5.67
N GLN A 19 8.87 14.28 5.69
CA GLN A 19 8.01 14.46 6.86
C GLN A 19 8.52 13.67 8.07
N CYS A 20 8.97 12.43 7.88
CA CYS A 20 9.53 11.63 8.96
C CYS A 20 10.76 12.29 9.60
N LEU A 21 11.64 12.89 8.79
CA LEU A 21 12.86 13.54 9.28
C LEU A 21 12.59 14.84 10.05
N GLN A 22 11.50 15.54 9.73
CA GLN A 22 11.10 16.78 10.40
C GLN A 22 10.45 16.54 11.77
N ARG A 23 9.93 15.34 12.01
CA ARG A 23 9.23 15.03 13.26
C ARG A 23 10.20 14.65 14.38
N PRO A 24 10.13 15.29 15.56
CA PRO A 24 11.00 14.96 16.68
C PRO A 24 10.67 13.61 17.31
N GLU A 25 9.42 13.13 17.19
CA GLU A 25 9.01 11.83 17.74
C GLU A 25 9.66 10.65 17.00
N ILE A 26 10.10 10.87 15.75
CA ILE A 26 10.80 9.88 14.94
C ILE A 26 12.30 10.07 15.16
N THR A 27 12.90 9.08 15.79
CA THR A 27 14.30 9.12 16.24
C THR A 27 15.22 8.54 15.18
N SER A 28 14.74 7.58 14.38
CA SER A 28 15.49 6.95 13.29
C SER A 28 14.54 6.55 12.16
N VAL A 29 15.00 6.73 10.92
CA VAL A 29 14.33 6.28 9.71
C VAL A 29 15.30 5.40 8.93
N ILE A 30 14.92 4.16 8.67
CA ILE A 30 15.68 3.26 7.80
C ILE A 30 14.94 3.14 6.49
N THR A 31 15.60 3.55 5.42
CA THR A 31 15.09 3.45 4.06
C THR A 31 15.58 2.16 3.41
N LEU A 32 14.65 1.32 2.98
CA LEU A 32 14.93 0.08 2.26
C LEU A 32 14.71 0.33 0.76
N THR A 33 15.79 0.26 0.00
CA THR A 33 15.76 0.64 -1.42
C THR A 33 16.56 -0.32 -2.30
N ARG A 34 16.24 -0.37 -3.59
CA ARG A 34 16.99 -1.19 -4.57
C ARG A 34 18.31 -0.56 -5.03
N ARG A 35 18.49 0.74 -4.79
CA ARG A 35 19.64 1.53 -5.22
C ARG A 35 20.03 2.48 -4.09
N PRO A 36 21.32 2.76 -3.89
CA PRO A 36 21.77 3.71 -2.88
C PRO A 36 21.01 5.03 -2.99
N LEU A 37 20.52 5.51 -1.84
CA LEU A 37 20.04 6.88 -1.71
C LEU A 37 21.17 7.76 -1.18
N PRO A 38 21.27 9.02 -1.66
CA PRO A 38 22.20 9.98 -1.06
C PRO A 38 21.84 10.16 0.42
N SER A 39 22.86 10.25 1.28
CA SER A 39 22.66 10.51 2.69
C SER A 39 22.02 11.89 2.87
N THR A 40 20.81 11.91 3.43
CA THR A 40 20.02 13.16 3.56
C THR A 40 20.06 13.74 4.97
N SER A 41 20.35 12.93 6.00
CA SER A 41 20.26 13.35 7.41
C SER A 41 20.92 12.30 8.32
N PRO A 42 21.50 12.68 9.47
CA PRO A 42 22.00 11.73 10.46
C PRO A 42 20.91 10.84 11.07
N LYS A 43 19.63 11.22 10.97
CA LYS A 43 18.49 10.39 11.39
C LYS A 43 18.08 9.35 10.33
N CYS A 44 18.64 9.43 9.13
CA CYS A 44 18.28 8.62 7.98
C CYS A 44 19.41 7.64 7.66
N GLU A 45 19.09 6.36 7.67
CA GLU A 45 19.96 5.30 7.18
C GLU A 45 19.39 4.72 5.89
N ASN A 46 20.26 4.31 4.96
CA ASN A 46 19.86 3.65 3.73
C ASN A 46 20.46 2.26 3.65
N ILE A 47 19.58 1.26 3.60
CA ILE A 47 19.96 -0.13 3.38
C ILE A 47 19.53 -0.52 1.96
N VAL A 48 20.50 -1.02 1.19
CA VAL A 48 20.26 -1.47 -0.18
C VAL A 48 19.85 -2.94 -0.16
N VAL A 49 18.60 -3.20 -0.50
CA VAL A 49 18.02 -4.54 -0.60
C VAL A 49 18.03 -4.95 -2.08
N ARG A 50 18.79 -6.00 -2.40
CA ARG A 50 18.94 -6.50 -3.78
C ARG A 50 17.68 -7.16 -4.31
N ASP A 51 17.06 -7.98 -3.48
CA ASP A 51 15.84 -8.71 -3.79
C ASP A 51 14.85 -8.59 -2.63
N PHE A 52 13.65 -8.10 -2.90
CA PHE A 52 12.60 -7.93 -1.89
C PHE A 52 11.77 -9.21 -1.68
N LYS A 53 12.05 -10.27 -2.44
CA LYS A 53 11.49 -11.61 -2.21
C LYS A 53 12.23 -12.39 -1.14
N HIS A 54 13.53 -12.10 -0.96
CA HIS A 54 14.42 -12.84 -0.08
C HIS A 54 15.05 -11.90 0.92
N TRP A 55 14.75 -12.13 2.20
CA TRP A 55 15.23 -11.29 3.29
C TRP A 55 16.35 -12.00 4.03
N ASP A 56 17.51 -11.35 4.10
CA ASP A 56 18.66 -11.82 4.86
C ASP A 56 18.39 -11.73 6.37
N SER A 57 18.77 -12.77 7.12
CA SER A 57 18.50 -12.83 8.56
C SER A 57 19.25 -11.75 9.34
N GLY A 58 20.49 -11.43 8.95
CA GLY A 58 21.27 -10.36 9.59
C GLY A 58 20.62 -9.00 9.38
N LEU A 59 20.17 -8.73 8.15
CA LEU A 59 19.42 -7.51 7.85
C LEU A 59 18.13 -7.41 8.66
N LEU A 60 17.36 -8.49 8.79
CA LEU A 60 16.13 -8.52 9.60
C LEU A 60 16.43 -8.28 11.08
N ASP A 61 17.54 -8.79 11.58
CA ASP A 61 18.00 -8.59 12.95
C ASP A 61 18.33 -7.13 13.27
N ASP A 62 18.88 -6.40 12.29
CA ASP A 62 19.22 -4.96 12.40
C ASP A 62 17.98 -4.05 12.42
N ILE A 63 16.87 -4.53 11.87
CA ILE A 63 15.59 -3.79 11.82
C ILE A 63 14.53 -4.33 12.78
N ALA A 64 14.84 -5.36 13.56
CA ALA A 64 13.91 -6.09 14.44
C ALA A 64 13.28 -5.24 15.56
N ASP A 65 13.90 -4.13 15.92
CA ASP A 65 13.45 -3.14 16.91
C ASP A 65 12.58 -2.02 16.29
N ALA A 66 12.26 -2.10 15.00
CA ALA A 66 11.42 -1.11 14.33
C ALA A 66 10.00 -1.04 14.90
N ASP A 67 9.44 0.17 14.94
CA ASP A 67 8.09 0.45 15.45
C ASP A 67 7.01 0.37 14.37
N ALA A 68 7.40 0.68 13.14
CA ALA A 68 6.49 0.74 12.01
C ALA A 68 7.22 0.52 10.68
N MET A 69 6.51 0.01 9.70
CA MET A 69 6.90 -0.06 8.29
C MET A 69 5.90 0.71 7.44
N ILE A 70 6.40 1.65 6.64
CA ILE A 70 5.65 2.33 5.61
C ILE A 70 6.07 1.74 4.26
N TRP A 71 5.16 1.00 3.64
CA TRP A 71 5.38 0.41 2.34
C TRP A 71 4.89 1.35 1.24
N ALA A 72 5.79 2.21 0.76
CA ALA A 72 5.53 3.14 -0.34
C ALA A 72 6.14 2.69 -1.68
N MET A 73 6.54 1.41 -1.78
CA MET A 73 6.91 0.77 -3.03
C MET A 73 5.66 0.20 -3.73
N GLY A 74 5.50 0.46 -5.02
CA GLY A 74 4.40 -0.08 -5.81
C GLY A 74 4.42 0.41 -7.26
N THR A 75 3.64 -0.25 -8.12
CA THR A 75 3.45 0.18 -9.52
C THR A 75 1.97 0.23 -9.88
N SER A 76 1.59 1.16 -10.77
CA SER A 76 0.19 1.28 -11.22
C SER A 76 -0.22 0.28 -12.30
N GLY A 77 0.73 -0.53 -12.79
CA GLY A 77 0.51 -1.49 -13.87
C GLY A 77 -0.28 -2.73 -13.46
N GLY A 78 -0.57 -2.91 -12.17
CA GLY A 78 -1.11 -4.18 -11.66
C GLY A 78 -0.04 -5.27 -11.54
N ASN A 79 1.25 -4.90 -11.51
CA ASN A 79 2.30 -5.87 -11.20
C ASN A 79 2.17 -6.28 -9.73
N GLU A 80 1.87 -7.56 -9.50
CA GLU A 80 1.68 -8.14 -8.17
C GLU A 80 2.97 -8.15 -7.35
N GLU A 81 4.14 -8.16 -7.98
CA GLU A 81 5.42 -8.29 -7.27
C GLU A 81 5.63 -7.19 -6.21
N PRO A 82 5.73 -5.89 -6.59
CA PRO A 82 5.90 -4.82 -5.61
C PRO A 82 4.63 -4.49 -4.82
N ASN A 83 3.46 -4.90 -5.31
CA ASN A 83 2.17 -4.53 -4.75
C ASN A 83 1.62 -5.58 -3.76
N LEU A 84 2.06 -6.83 -3.84
CA LEU A 84 1.54 -7.95 -3.04
C LEU A 84 2.67 -8.85 -2.54
N ASN A 85 3.47 -9.42 -3.45
CA ASN A 85 4.43 -10.46 -3.09
C ASN A 85 5.57 -9.95 -2.20
N TYR A 86 6.14 -8.79 -2.51
CA TYR A 86 7.20 -8.20 -1.70
C TYR A 86 6.74 -7.78 -0.30
N PRO A 87 5.61 -7.06 -0.12
CA PRO A 87 5.06 -6.81 1.21
C PRO A 87 4.81 -8.10 1.99
N LEU A 88 4.25 -9.13 1.34
CA LEU A 88 3.96 -10.41 1.96
C LEU A 88 5.24 -11.13 2.41
N ALA A 89 6.25 -11.21 1.54
CA ALA A 89 7.54 -11.82 1.85
C ALA A 89 8.22 -11.13 3.03
N PHE A 90 8.16 -9.79 3.08
CA PHE A 90 8.68 -9.03 4.20
C PHE A 90 7.94 -9.37 5.50
N GLN A 91 6.60 -9.36 5.49
CA GLN A 91 5.81 -9.66 6.70
C GLN A 91 6.10 -11.07 7.23
N GLN A 92 6.16 -12.07 6.35
CA GLN A 92 6.47 -13.44 6.72
C GLN A 92 7.87 -13.59 7.33
N ALA A 93 8.86 -12.87 6.79
CA ALA A 93 10.22 -12.92 7.28
C ALA A 93 10.45 -12.09 8.56
N PHE A 94 9.76 -10.95 8.70
CA PHE A 94 9.98 -9.99 9.78
C PHE A 94 9.20 -10.29 11.07
N LEU A 95 8.00 -10.87 10.97
CA LEU A 95 7.18 -11.14 12.16
C LEU A 95 7.88 -12.05 13.19
N PRO A 96 8.60 -13.12 12.81
CA PRO A 96 9.33 -13.97 13.75
C PRO A 96 10.52 -13.27 14.41
N THR A 97 11.12 -12.28 13.74
CA THR A 97 12.34 -11.60 14.23
C THR A 97 12.02 -10.45 15.17
N GLN A 98 10.75 -10.11 15.39
CA GLN A 98 10.36 -8.94 16.17
C GLN A 98 10.75 -9.08 17.65
N LYS A 99 11.71 -8.27 18.11
CA LYS A 99 12.30 -8.35 19.47
C LYS A 99 11.48 -7.68 20.57
N SER A 100 10.30 -7.15 20.25
CA SER A 100 9.49 -6.33 21.18
C SER A 100 8.22 -7.04 21.64
N PRO A 101 8.29 -7.94 22.64
CA PRO A 101 7.11 -8.54 23.25
C PRO A 101 6.24 -7.45 23.89
N GLY A 102 4.95 -7.39 23.52
CA GLY A 102 3.98 -6.42 24.03
C GLY A 102 3.86 -5.10 23.24
N LYS A 103 4.79 -4.81 22.31
CA LYS A 103 4.70 -3.63 21.46
C LYS A 103 4.06 -3.97 20.12
N ARG A 104 3.04 -3.20 19.72
CA ARG A 104 2.38 -3.37 18.42
C ARG A 104 3.26 -2.80 17.31
N PHE A 105 3.64 -3.66 16.36
CA PHE A 105 4.25 -3.24 15.10
C PHE A 105 3.18 -2.77 14.13
N ARG A 106 3.42 -1.62 13.48
CA ARG A 106 2.47 -1.00 12.55
C ARG A 106 2.94 -1.14 11.12
N PHE A 107 2.19 -1.87 10.30
CA PHE A 107 2.45 -1.98 8.87
C PHE A 107 1.44 -1.14 8.07
N ILE A 108 1.92 -0.13 7.37
CA ILE A 108 1.10 0.77 6.54
C ILE A 108 1.48 0.56 5.09
N GLN A 109 0.57 -0.01 4.30
CA GLN A 109 0.78 -0.21 2.87
C GLN A 109 0.03 0.82 2.05
N LEU A 110 0.76 1.47 1.13
CA LEU A 110 0.13 2.35 0.16
C LEU A 110 -0.33 1.53 -1.03
N TRP A 111 -1.63 1.56 -1.25
CA TRP A 111 -2.24 1.04 -2.47
C TRP A 111 -2.44 2.20 -3.45
N ARG A 112 -2.40 1.91 -4.74
CA ARG A 112 -2.71 2.89 -5.77
C ARG A 112 -3.82 2.36 -6.66
N THR A 113 -4.97 3.02 -6.65
CA THR A 113 -5.99 2.79 -7.68
C THR A 113 -5.40 3.15 -9.04
N ARG A 114 -5.75 2.41 -10.09
CA ARG A 114 -5.73 3.02 -11.41
C ARG A 114 -6.74 4.16 -11.35
N ARG A 115 -6.31 5.40 -11.58
CA ARG A 115 -7.25 6.44 -11.98
C ARG A 115 -7.89 5.90 -13.25
N ALA A 116 -9.19 5.59 -13.23
CA ALA A 116 -9.91 5.34 -14.46
C ALA A 116 -9.61 6.56 -15.32
N ARG A 117 -8.99 6.34 -16.49
CA ARG A 117 -8.82 7.41 -17.45
C ARG A 117 -10.26 7.77 -17.82
N SER A 118 -10.79 8.86 -17.28
CA SER A 118 -12.04 9.39 -17.80
C SER A 118 -11.73 9.68 -19.26
N GLU A 119 -12.29 8.89 -20.18
CA GLU A 119 -12.40 9.36 -21.55
C GLU A 119 -13.07 10.74 -21.48
N PRO A 120 -12.59 11.73 -22.25
CA PRO A 120 -13.32 12.98 -22.34
C PRO A 120 -14.73 12.60 -22.78
N GLN A 121 -15.73 12.83 -21.92
CA GLN A 121 -17.14 12.67 -22.27
C GLN A 121 -17.40 13.60 -23.45
N SER A 122 -17.28 13.09 -24.68
CA SER A 122 -17.85 13.73 -25.83
C SER A 122 -19.34 13.76 -25.57
N LEU A 123 -19.86 14.95 -25.35
CA LEU A 123 -21.30 15.22 -25.25
C LEU A 123 -21.96 14.68 -26.52
N VAL A 124 -22.63 13.53 -26.42
CA VAL A 124 -23.56 13.06 -27.44
C VAL A 124 -24.96 13.00 -26.79
N PRO A 125 -26.00 13.62 -27.40
CA PRO A 125 -27.28 13.83 -26.74
C PRO A 125 -28.11 12.54 -26.62
N GLN A 126 -28.92 12.48 -25.56
CA GLN A 126 -29.94 11.45 -25.32
C GLN A 126 -30.71 11.06 -26.59
N GLN A 127 -30.70 9.77 -26.94
CA GLN A 127 -31.76 9.18 -27.75
C GLN A 127 -32.43 8.03 -27.00
N ARG A 128 -33.73 8.24 -26.78
CA ARG A 128 -34.77 7.29 -26.39
C ARG A 128 -34.81 6.10 -27.37
N ALA A 129 -34.96 4.90 -26.82
CA ALA A 129 -35.74 3.78 -27.34
C ALA A 129 -35.94 2.84 -26.14
N GLU A 130 -37.10 2.83 -25.47
CA GLU A 130 -38.22 1.93 -25.80
C GLU A 130 -37.73 0.51 -26.10
N ASP A 131 -37.83 -0.38 -25.12
CA ASP A 131 -38.14 -1.77 -25.42
C ASP A 131 -39.02 -2.36 -24.30
N GLN A 132 -40.26 -2.63 -24.68
CA GLN A 132 -41.33 -3.17 -23.85
C GLN A 132 -41.23 -4.70 -23.86
N GLY A 133 -41.07 -5.32 -22.69
CA GLY A 133 -41.24 -6.77 -22.52
C GLY A 133 -42.68 -7.09 -22.10
N PRO A 134 -43.38 -8.04 -22.74
CA PRO A 134 -44.76 -8.37 -22.40
C PRO A 134 -44.79 -9.41 -21.27
N CYS A 135 -45.41 -9.10 -20.14
CA CYS A 135 -45.96 -10.14 -19.28
C CYS A 135 -47.33 -9.69 -18.78
N GLY A 136 -48.34 -10.42 -19.25
CA GLY A 136 -49.75 -10.07 -19.22
C GLY A 136 -50.37 -10.02 -17.84
N ASN A 137 -51.33 -9.12 -17.74
CA ASN A 137 -52.30 -8.96 -16.68
C ASN A 137 -53.28 -10.15 -16.70
N GLN A 138 -53.39 -10.92 -15.62
CA GLN A 138 -54.57 -11.76 -15.38
C GLN A 138 -54.94 -11.76 -13.89
N VAL A 139 -55.81 -10.81 -13.57
CA VAL A 139 -56.87 -10.77 -12.56
C VAL A 139 -57.07 -12.06 -11.73
N CYS A 140 -56.97 -11.96 -10.40
CA CYS A 140 -58.06 -12.35 -9.50
C CYS A 140 -57.74 -11.87 -8.07
N GLY A 141 -58.66 -11.11 -7.48
CA GLY A 141 -58.56 -10.70 -6.09
C GLY A 141 -59.05 -11.78 -5.12
N VAL A 142 -59.17 -11.32 -3.87
CA VAL A 142 -59.97 -11.84 -2.75
C VAL A 142 -59.15 -12.50 -1.61
N CYS A 143 -59.03 -11.69 -0.55
CA CYS A 143 -59.30 -11.99 0.86
C CYS A 143 -58.47 -13.05 1.61
N GLY A 144 -58.07 -12.67 2.82
CA GLY A 144 -58.29 -13.52 3.99
C GLY A 144 -57.06 -14.06 4.67
N THR A 145 -56.75 -13.46 5.82
CA THR A 145 -55.99 -14.05 6.92
C THR A 145 -56.44 -15.46 7.31
N ALA A 146 -55.48 -16.31 7.62
CA ALA A 146 -55.52 -17.29 8.71
C ALA A 146 -54.10 -17.48 9.24
#